data_AF-A0A318QTA3-F1
#
_entry.id   AF-A0A318QTA3-F1
#
_cell.length_a   1.000
_cell.length_b   1.000
_cell.length_c   1.000
_cell.angle_alpha   90.00
_cell.angle_beta   90.00
_cell.angle_gamma   90.00
#
_symmetry.space_group_name_H-M   'P 1'
#
loop_
_entity.id
_entity.type
_entity.pdbx_description
1 polymer ?
#
loop_
_entity_poly.entity_id
_entity_poly.type
_entity_poly.pdbx_seq_one_letter_code
_entity_poly.pdbx_strand_id
1 'polypeptide(L)'
;MKAFGILSLVVLLAGCTWPADVDQAYDRRLVQNHFKRLSSDEFHAQSWSKSIEPNTLQMMMLNGTPAYVFYDTHVCHCAFVGDNSSYLQVQDFARAEMAKIQPDSTYVQ
;
A
#
# COMPACT_ATOMS: atom_id res chain seq x y z
N MET A 1 -17.97 -9.21 -51.22
CA MET A 1 -16.74 -8.97 -50.41
C MET A 1 -16.97 -7.76 -49.52
N LYS A 2 -16.32 -7.76 -48.34
CA LYS A 2 -16.25 -6.74 -47.27
C LYS A 2 -17.21 -6.93 -46.08
N ALA A 3 -16.76 -7.81 -45.19
CA ALA A 3 -17.09 -7.82 -43.77
C ALA A 3 -16.58 -6.53 -43.12
N PHE A 4 -17.48 -5.77 -42.49
CA PHE A 4 -17.10 -4.70 -41.57
C PHE A 4 -17.09 -5.29 -40.15
N GLY A 5 -15.91 -5.69 -39.71
CA GLY A 5 -15.66 -6.05 -38.32
C GLY A 5 -15.65 -4.80 -37.46
N ILE A 6 -16.67 -4.64 -36.62
CA ILE A 6 -16.65 -3.66 -35.54
C ILE A 6 -16.04 -4.39 -34.33
N LEU A 7 -14.71 -4.27 -34.19
CA LEU A 7 -14.03 -4.56 -32.94
C LEU A 7 -14.40 -3.44 -31.95
N SER A 8 -15.50 -3.61 -31.23
CA SER A 8 -15.77 -2.81 -30.03
C SER A 8 -14.72 -3.16 -28.99
N LEU A 9 -13.75 -2.26 -28.84
CA LEU A 9 -12.76 -2.26 -27.78
C LEU A 9 -13.51 -2.17 -26.43
N VAL A 10 -13.58 -3.28 -25.71
CA VAL A 10 -14.09 -3.28 -24.33
C VAL A 10 -13.00 -2.61 -23.48
N VAL A 11 -13.20 -1.35 -23.13
CA VAL A 11 -12.39 -0.67 -22.12
C VAL A 11 -12.83 -1.19 -20.76
N LEU A 12 -12.21 -2.29 -20.33
CA LEU A 12 -12.31 -2.79 -18.96
C LEU A 12 -11.53 -1.82 -18.04
N LEU A 13 -12.18 -0.77 -17.56
CA LEU A 13 -11.73 -0.07 -16.35
C LEU A 13 -12.06 -0.93 -15.13
N ALA A 14 -11.38 -2.07 -15.02
CA ALA A 14 -11.25 -2.77 -13.75
C ALA A 14 -10.07 -2.14 -12.99
N GLY A 15 -10.26 -0.88 -12.57
CA GLY A 15 -9.45 -0.25 -11.55
C GLY A 15 -10.38 0.08 -10.41
N CYS A 16 -10.16 -0.52 -9.24
CA CYS A 16 -10.76 -0.03 -8.01
C CYS A 16 -10.21 1.36 -7.74
N THR A 17 -10.76 2.40 -8.39
CA THR A 17 -10.36 3.78 -8.14
C THR A 17 -11.04 4.20 -6.85
N TRP A 18 -10.37 3.99 -5.73
CA TRP A 18 -10.73 4.67 -4.50
C TRP A 18 -10.77 6.18 -4.81
N PRO A 19 -11.88 6.87 -4.55
CA PRO A 19 -12.01 8.26 -4.99
C PRO A 19 -10.94 9.10 -4.26
N ALA A 20 -10.22 9.90 -5.05
CA ALA A 20 -8.96 10.55 -4.64
C ALA A 20 -9.12 11.50 -3.43
N ASP A 21 -10.33 12.00 -3.21
CA ASP A 21 -10.72 12.82 -2.06
C ASP A 21 -10.72 12.02 -0.74
N VAL A 22 -11.18 10.76 -0.77
CA VAL A 22 -11.16 9.86 0.39
C VAL A 22 -9.72 9.49 0.72
N ASP A 23 -8.90 9.21 -0.30
CA ASP A 23 -7.47 8.95 -0.14
C ASP A 23 -6.74 10.15 0.47
N GLN A 24 -7.03 11.38 0.02
CA GLN A 24 -6.38 12.58 0.53
C GLN A 24 -6.80 12.94 1.97
N ALA A 25 -8.07 12.74 2.33
CA ALA A 25 -8.55 12.93 3.70
C ALA A 25 -7.94 11.88 4.64
N TYR A 26 -7.81 10.65 4.15
CA TYR A 26 -7.15 9.55 4.84
C TYR A 26 -5.66 9.82 5.04
N ASP A 27 -4.91 10.17 3.98
CA ASP A 27 -3.48 10.49 4.04
C ASP A 27 -3.22 11.70 4.96
N ARG A 28 -4.11 12.70 4.99
CA ARG A 28 -4.03 13.81 5.96
C ARG A 28 -4.13 13.35 7.41
N ARG A 29 -4.97 12.37 7.71
CA ARG A 29 -5.08 11.78 9.04
C ARG A 29 -3.82 10.98 9.40
N LEU A 30 -3.16 10.35 8.42
CA LEU A 30 -1.91 9.64 8.65
C LEU A 30 -0.78 10.61 9.06
N VAL A 31 -0.62 11.70 8.31
CA VAL A 31 0.45 12.70 8.52
C VAL A 31 0.40 13.32 9.93
N GLN A 32 -0.79 13.50 10.49
CA GLN A 32 -0.96 14.02 11.86
C GLN A 32 -0.42 13.09 12.95
N ASN A 33 -0.24 11.80 12.64
CA ASN A 33 0.17 10.78 13.59
C ASN A 33 1.63 10.32 13.37
N HIS A 34 2.49 11.15 12.78
CA HIS A 34 3.87 10.77 12.42
C HIS A 34 3.97 9.52 11.52
N PHE A 35 2.92 9.30 10.73
CA PHE A 35 2.74 8.15 9.87
C PHE A 35 2.51 8.63 8.43
N LYS A 36 3.12 7.97 7.46
CA LYS A 36 2.98 8.32 6.04
C LYS A 36 2.80 7.07 5.19
N ARG A 37 1.88 7.17 4.23
CA ARG A 37 1.79 6.25 3.09
C ARG A 37 2.61 6.84 1.94
N LEU A 38 3.48 6.03 1.35
CA LEU A 38 4.25 6.34 0.16
C LEU A 38 3.71 5.49 -0.99
N SER A 39 3.50 6.11 -2.14
CA SER A 39 3.34 5.36 -3.40
C SER A 39 4.58 4.49 -3.69
N SER A 40 4.44 3.49 -4.55
CA SER A 40 5.59 2.67 -4.99
C SER A 40 6.75 3.53 -5.50
N ASP A 41 6.46 4.55 -6.31
CA ASP A 41 7.48 5.43 -6.88
C ASP A 41 8.17 6.28 -5.79
N GLU A 42 7.40 6.87 -4.87
CA GLU A 42 7.98 7.61 -3.73
C GLU A 42 8.82 6.72 -2.82
N PHE A 43 8.41 5.46 -2.63
CA PHE A 43 9.16 4.47 -1.86
C PHE A 43 10.48 4.14 -2.57
N HIS A 44 10.48 3.77 -3.85
CA HIS A 44 11.70 3.45 -4.59
C HIS A 44 12.63 4.65 -4.77
N ALA A 45 12.12 5.88 -4.72
CA ALA A 45 12.92 7.09 -4.68
C ALA A 45 13.70 7.27 -3.35
N GLN A 46 13.32 6.57 -2.28
CA GLN A 46 14.05 6.62 -1.01
C GLN A 46 15.36 5.84 -1.12
N SER A 47 16.46 6.43 -0.63
CA SER A 47 17.78 5.79 -0.63
C SER A 47 17.82 4.49 0.18
N TRP A 48 16.95 4.39 1.17
CA TRP A 48 16.86 3.27 2.11
C TRP A 48 15.88 2.17 1.67
N SER A 49 15.11 2.37 0.59
CA SER A 49 14.09 1.42 0.14
C SER A 49 14.64 0.04 -0.22
N LYS A 50 15.87 -0.02 -0.75
CA LYS A 50 16.53 -1.25 -1.17
C LYS A 50 16.83 -2.23 -0.04
N SER A 51 16.87 -1.76 1.21
CA SER A 51 17.08 -2.61 2.38
C SER A 51 15.79 -3.11 3.00
N ILE A 52 14.63 -2.74 2.45
CA ILE A 52 13.33 -3.16 2.97
C ILE A 52 12.89 -4.41 2.23
N GLU A 53 12.73 -5.50 2.98
CA GLU A 53 12.06 -6.69 2.47
C GLU A 53 10.56 -6.41 2.23
N PRO A 54 10.03 -6.72 1.03
CA PRO A 54 8.60 -6.60 0.76
C PRO A 54 7.75 -7.44 1.73
N ASN A 55 6.55 -6.94 2.03
CA ASN A 55 5.50 -7.61 2.79
C ASN A 55 5.90 -8.00 4.22
N THR A 56 6.94 -7.37 4.74
CA THR A 56 7.47 -7.62 6.08
C THR A 56 7.62 -6.30 6.81
N LEU A 57 7.00 -6.20 7.99
CA LEU A 57 7.16 -5.03 8.86
C LEU A 57 8.57 -5.03 9.47
N GLN A 58 9.35 -4.01 9.17
CA GLN A 58 10.74 -3.89 9.60
C GLN A 58 10.97 -2.58 10.34
N MET A 59 11.77 -2.63 11.41
CA MET A 59 12.30 -1.43 12.06
C MET A 59 13.64 -1.08 11.45
N MET A 60 13.88 0.20 11.17
CA MET A 60 15.15 0.72 10.71
C MET A 60 15.44 2.13 11.24
N MET A 61 16.68 2.57 11.07
CA MET A 61 17.09 3.93 11.44
C MET A 61 17.04 4.84 10.22
N LEU A 62 16.13 5.81 10.23
CA LEU A 62 16.02 6.87 9.21
C LEU A 62 16.50 8.18 9.81
N ASN A 63 17.62 8.71 9.30
CA ASN A 63 18.24 9.96 9.78
C ASN A 63 18.48 9.99 11.29
N GLY A 64 18.81 8.84 11.90
CA GLY A 64 19.06 8.72 13.34
C GLY A 64 17.81 8.51 14.20
N THR A 65 16.63 8.40 13.60
CA THR A 65 15.36 8.11 14.29
C THR A 65 14.85 6.72 13.91
N PRO A 66 14.35 5.91 14.86
CA PRO A 66 13.72 4.63 14.55
C PRO A 66 12.42 4.85 13.78
N ALA A 67 12.27 4.12 12.68
CA ALA A 67 11.07 4.09 11.85
C ALA A 67 10.70 2.64 11.55
N TYR A 68 9.40 2.38 11.46
CA TYR A 68 8.83 1.12 11.03
C TYR A 68 8.31 1.28 9.61
N VAL A 69 8.74 0.37 8.75
CA VAL A 69 8.42 0.37 7.34
C VAL A 69 7.79 -0.97 6.98
N PHE A 70 6.68 -0.90 6.26
CA PHE A 70 6.06 -2.05 5.62
C PHE A 70 5.75 -1.70 4.18
N TYR A 71 6.37 -2.40 3.23
CA TYR A 71 6.12 -2.23 1.79
C TYR A 71 5.23 -3.37 1.28
N ASP A 72 3.97 -3.08 0.97
CA ASP A 72 3.05 -4.06 0.40
C ASP A 72 3.16 -4.06 -1.12
N THR A 73 3.52 -5.21 -1.68
CA THR A 73 3.63 -5.42 -3.14
C THR A 73 2.45 -6.15 -3.74
N HIS A 74 1.45 -6.53 -2.94
CA HIS A 74 0.37 -7.41 -3.37
C HIS A 74 -0.98 -6.69 -3.48
N VAL A 75 -1.29 -5.76 -2.56
CA VAL A 75 -2.60 -5.11 -2.55
C VAL A 75 -2.49 -3.65 -2.98
N CYS A 76 -1.82 -2.81 -2.18
CA CYS A 76 -1.78 -1.37 -2.43
C CYS A 76 -0.61 -0.94 -3.31
N HIS A 77 0.40 -1.80 -3.49
CA HIS A 77 1.68 -1.42 -4.11
C HIS A 77 2.25 -0.13 -3.48
N CYS A 78 2.27 -0.09 -2.16
CA CYS A 78 2.56 1.12 -1.38
C CYS A 78 3.36 0.79 -0.12
N ALA A 79 4.08 1.77 0.41
CA ALA A 79 4.81 1.62 1.67
C ALA A 79 4.18 2.45 2.78
N PHE A 80 4.06 1.86 3.95
CA PHE A 80 3.64 2.52 5.17
C PHE A 80 4.86 2.75 6.05
N VAL A 81 5.10 4.00 6.43
CA VAL A 81 6.28 4.44 7.20
C VAL A 81 5.80 5.21 8.42
N GLY A 82 6.22 4.80 9.61
CA GLY A 82 5.89 5.49 10.86
C GLY A 82 7.04 5.45 11.85
N ASP A 83 7.06 6.38 12.81
CA ASP A 83 7.97 6.33 13.95
C ASP A 83 7.47 5.40 15.08
N ASN A 84 8.13 5.42 16.24
CA ASN A 84 7.70 4.66 17.42
C ASN A 84 6.28 4.99 17.89
N SER A 85 5.82 6.23 17.76
CA SER A 85 4.47 6.63 18.19
C SER A 85 3.38 6.05 17.29
N SER A 86 3.74 5.72 16.04
CA SER A 86 2.83 5.18 15.02
C SER A 86 2.99 3.68 14.76
N TYR A 87 3.82 2.98 15.56
CA TYR A 87 4.10 1.56 15.37
C TYR A 87 2.84 0.69 15.29
N LEU A 88 1.90 0.88 16.22
CA LEU A 88 0.67 0.09 16.27
C LEU A 88 -0.17 0.30 15.01
N GLN A 89 -0.24 1.52 14.49
CA GLN A 89 -0.96 1.81 13.25
C GLN A 89 -0.28 1.15 12.05
N VAL A 90 1.05 1.26 11.94
CA VAL A 90 1.80 0.59 10.86
C VAL A 90 1.59 -0.93 10.92
N GLN A 91 1.61 -1.51 12.13
CA GLN A 91 1.37 -2.93 12.36
C GLN A 91 -0.05 -3.36 11.99
N ASP A 92 -1.07 -2.58 12.37
CA ASP A 92 -2.46 -2.87 12.03
C ASP A 92 -2.69 -2.81 10.51
N PHE A 93 -2.09 -1.84 9.83
CA PHE A 93 -2.14 -1.78 8.36
C PHE A 93 -1.42 -2.95 7.71
N ALA A 94 -0.21 -3.28 8.16
CA ALA A 94 0.51 -4.44 7.65
C ALA A 94 -0.31 -5.73 7.80
N ARG A 95 -0.95 -5.92 8.96
CA ARG A 95 -1.83 -7.07 9.20
C ARG A 95 -3.06 -7.05 8.28
N ALA A 96 -3.70 -5.89 8.12
CA ALA A 96 -4.89 -5.75 7.28
C ALA A 96 -4.58 -6.02 5.80
N GLU A 97 -3.46 -5.51 5.27
CA GLU A 97 -3.05 -5.78 3.89
C GLU A 97 -2.66 -7.26 3.71
N MET A 98 -1.90 -7.83 4.64
CA MET A 98 -1.55 -9.26 4.61
C MET A 98 -2.77 -10.19 4.68
N ALA A 99 -3.80 -9.82 5.43
CA ALA A 99 -5.04 -10.59 5.52
C ALA A 99 -5.82 -10.64 4.20
N LYS A 100 -5.70 -9.63 3.33
CA LYS A 100 -6.35 -9.63 2.01
C LYS A 100 -5.70 -10.58 1.01
N ILE A 101 -4.44 -10.95 1.23
CA ILE A 101 -3.67 -11.85 0.36
C ILE A 101 -3.86 -13.31 0.79
N GLN A 102 -4.22 -13.54 2.05
CA GLN A 102 -4.63 -14.86 2.49
C GLN A 102 -6.00 -15.16 1.90
N PRO A 103 -6.14 -16.22 1.06
CA PRO A 103 -7.47 -16.65 0.64
C PRO A 103 -8.22 -17.04 1.91
N ASP A 104 -9.48 -16.61 2.02
CA ASP A 104 -10.41 -17.03 3.05
C ASP A 104 -10.18 -18.52 3.38
N SER A 105 -9.58 -18.80 4.53
CA SER A 105 -9.98 -20.00 5.25
C SER A 105 -11.40 -19.70 5.71
N THR A 106 -12.34 -19.92 4.80
CA THR A 106 -13.76 -20.02 5.06
C THR A 106 -13.91 -20.77 6.37
N TYR A 107 -14.27 -20.06 7.44
CA TYR A 107 -14.76 -20.70 8.64
C TYR A 107 -16.08 -21.34 8.26
N VAL A 108 -16.00 -22.62 7.89
CA VAL A 108 -17.13 -23.53 7.95
C VAL A 108 -17.33 -23.83 9.43
N GLN A 109 -18.26 -23.12 10.05
CA GLN A 109 -19.02 -23.61 11.21
C GLN A 109 -20.49 -23.26 11.02
#